data_AF-A0A959CQ49-F1
#
_entry.id   AF-A0A959CQ49-F1
#
_cell.length_a   1.000
_cell.length_b   1.000
_cell.length_c   1.000
_cell.angle_alpha   90.00
_cell.angle_beta   90.00
_cell.angle_gamma   90.00
#
_symmetry.space_group_name_H-M   'P 1'
#
loop_
_entity.id
_entity.type
_entity.pdbx_description
1 polymer ?
#
loop_
_entity_poly.entity_id
_entity_poly.type
_entity_poly.pdbx_seq_one_letter_code
_entity_poly.pdbx_strand_id
1 'polypeptide(L)'
;MKAPAIFVFLLSLASLSYSQVEVEASRWRGPNGNGIYPETGLMKTWAASGPEIAWTFEGLGEGYSSPTIANGMVFVTGMEGETGYVYALSKNGKLLWKAPYGPEFASSYPGARSAVTVAGDLLYMLSGEGRLVCMIAEDGTKKWSKDLFRDFDGRNIRWGVTETVVVDGEKVFCTPGGAKNNVIALNRYSGELLWSSPGKGDISAYCTPLLIKLPGRKLLVTMTANNILGLDADSGKLLWSHPQTNQYSVHANTPIYQNGAVFCFSG
;
A
#
# COMPACT_ATOMS: atom_id res chain seq x y z
N MET A 1 67.90 -19.53 30.09
CA MET A 1 66.47 -19.79 30.32
C MET A 1 65.70 -19.18 29.15
N LYS A 2 65.07 -20.00 28.30
CA LYS A 2 64.31 -19.54 27.12
C LYS A 2 62.85 -19.35 27.52
N ALA A 3 62.28 -18.18 27.26
CA ALA A 3 60.86 -17.88 27.48
C ALA A 3 59.98 -18.54 26.40
N PRO A 4 58.74 -18.97 26.70
CA PRO A 4 57.86 -19.54 25.69
C PRO A 4 57.13 -18.44 24.92
N ALA A 5 57.03 -18.58 23.60
CA ALA A 5 56.21 -17.72 22.76
C ALA A 5 54.74 -18.15 22.86
N ILE A 6 53.87 -17.23 23.27
CA ILE A 6 52.41 -17.41 23.25
C ILE A 6 51.91 -16.95 21.88
N PHE A 7 51.35 -17.88 21.11
CA PHE A 7 50.66 -17.57 19.85
C PHE A 7 49.19 -17.23 20.18
N VAL A 8 48.80 -15.97 20.01
CA VAL A 8 47.40 -15.54 20.10
C VAL A 8 46.76 -15.70 18.73
N PHE A 9 45.81 -16.62 18.60
CA PHE A 9 44.96 -16.74 17.41
C PHE A 9 43.84 -15.70 17.48
N LEU A 10 43.92 -14.67 16.64
CA LEU A 10 42.83 -13.73 16.41
C LEU A 10 41.78 -14.38 15.50
N LEU A 11 40.67 -14.84 16.08
CA LEU A 11 39.48 -15.21 15.32
C LEU A 11 38.81 -13.95 14.77
N SER A 12 38.96 -13.70 13.47
CA SER A 12 38.16 -12.70 12.76
C SER A 12 36.71 -13.20 12.64
N LEU A 13 35.78 -12.61 13.39
CA LEU A 13 34.35 -12.76 13.12
C LEU A 13 34.03 -12.08 11.78
N ALA A 14 33.85 -12.87 10.72
CA ALA A 14 33.23 -12.40 9.51
C ALA A 14 31.74 -12.17 9.79
N SER A 15 31.33 -10.92 9.94
CA SER A 15 29.92 -10.55 9.96
C SER A 15 29.32 -10.80 8.58
N LEU A 16 28.54 -11.88 8.44
CA LEU A 16 27.67 -12.06 7.28
C LEU A 16 26.65 -10.92 7.30
N SER A 17 26.86 -9.92 6.45
CA SER A 17 25.84 -8.94 6.14
C SER A 17 24.73 -9.65 5.36
N TYR A 18 23.63 -9.95 6.06
CA TYR A 18 22.41 -10.41 5.40
C TYR A 18 21.91 -9.25 4.55
N SER A 19 22.14 -9.32 3.23
CA SER A 19 21.50 -8.39 2.30
C SER A 19 20.02 -8.71 2.33
N GLN A 20 19.23 -7.92 3.06
CA GLN A 20 17.78 -7.92 2.94
C GLN A 20 17.46 -7.60 1.48
N VAL A 21 17.04 -8.61 0.72
CA VAL A 21 16.51 -8.39 -0.62
C VAL A 21 15.27 -7.53 -0.41
N GLU A 22 15.33 -6.29 -0.88
CA GLU A 22 14.19 -5.41 -0.82
C GLU A 22 13.09 -6.01 -1.69
N VAL A 23 12.03 -6.51 -1.05
CA VAL A 23 10.88 -7.07 -1.76
C VAL A 23 10.17 -5.92 -2.44
N GLU A 24 10.40 -5.76 -3.73
CA GLU A 24 9.73 -4.74 -4.54
C GLU A 24 8.23 -5.04 -4.57
N ALA A 25 7.43 -4.05 -4.19
CA ALA A 25 5.98 -4.18 -4.11
C ALA A 25 5.32 -3.62 -5.37
N SER A 26 4.51 -4.42 -6.06
CA SER A 26 3.60 -3.95 -7.11
C SER A 26 2.35 -3.36 -6.47
N ARG A 27 1.95 -2.16 -6.90
CA ARG A 27 0.84 -1.41 -6.31
C ARG A 27 0.25 -0.39 -7.28
N TRP A 28 -0.71 0.39 -6.79
CA TRP A 28 -1.24 1.60 -7.44
C TRP A 28 -0.12 2.44 -8.06
N ARG A 29 -0.26 2.78 -9.34
CA ARG A 29 0.73 3.54 -10.14
C ARG A 29 2.09 2.83 -10.31
N GLY A 30 2.08 1.50 -10.34
CA GLY A 30 3.25 0.66 -10.62
C GLY A 30 4.18 0.46 -9.42
N PRO A 31 5.28 -0.29 -9.59
CA PRO A 31 6.18 -0.65 -8.50
C PRO A 31 6.75 0.57 -7.75
N ASN A 32 7.08 1.62 -8.50
CA ASN A 32 7.59 2.87 -7.96
C ASN A 32 6.49 3.81 -7.42
N GLY A 33 5.21 3.52 -7.66
CA GLY A 33 4.06 4.37 -7.25
C GLY A 33 3.98 5.72 -7.98
N ASN A 34 4.78 5.94 -9.03
CA ASN A 34 4.88 7.22 -9.75
C ASN A 34 4.09 7.24 -11.06
N GLY A 35 3.54 6.11 -11.50
CA GLY A 35 2.75 5.98 -12.74
C GLY A 35 3.63 5.88 -13.99
N ILE A 36 4.93 5.65 -13.81
CA ILE A 36 5.90 5.45 -14.88
C ILE A 36 6.28 3.96 -14.89
N TYR A 37 6.00 3.32 -16.01
CA TYR A 37 6.23 1.91 -16.26
C TYR A 37 7.52 1.75 -17.09
N PRO A 38 8.53 0.97 -16.64
CA PRO A 38 9.85 0.91 -17.26
C PRO A 38 9.89 0.10 -18.56
N GLU A 39 8.78 -0.51 -18.97
CA GLU A 39 8.67 -1.34 -20.17
C GLU A 39 9.06 -0.57 -21.43
N THR A 40 9.89 -1.20 -22.25
CA THR A 40 10.35 -0.68 -23.55
C THR A 40 9.74 -1.49 -24.69
N GLY A 41 9.93 -1.04 -25.94
CA GLY A 41 9.37 -1.73 -27.11
C GLY A 41 7.85 -1.58 -27.28
N LEU A 42 7.20 -0.73 -26.47
CA LEU A 42 5.79 -0.41 -26.61
C LEU A 42 5.53 0.38 -27.91
N MET A 43 4.40 0.10 -28.55
CA MET A 43 3.91 0.86 -29.70
C MET A 43 3.84 2.35 -29.36
N LYS A 44 4.46 3.19 -30.19
CA LYS A 44 4.44 4.67 -30.02
C LYS A 44 3.22 5.33 -30.63
N THR A 45 2.56 4.63 -31.54
CA THR A 45 1.35 5.06 -32.23
C THR A 45 0.46 3.85 -32.43
N TRP A 46 -0.85 4.02 -32.29
CA TRP A 46 -1.82 3.03 -32.69
C TRP A 46 -2.26 3.27 -34.15
N ALA A 47 -2.78 2.22 -34.78
CA ALA A 47 -3.51 2.39 -36.03
C ALA A 47 -4.76 3.27 -35.82
N ALA A 48 -5.34 3.82 -36.89
CA ALA A 48 -6.52 4.66 -36.81
C ALA A 48 -7.72 3.97 -36.12
N SER A 49 -7.80 2.64 -36.20
CA SER A 49 -8.79 1.80 -35.52
C SER A 49 -8.54 1.60 -34.02
N GLY A 50 -7.41 2.08 -33.49
CA GLY A 50 -6.97 1.79 -32.13
C GLY A 50 -6.33 0.41 -31.97
N PRO A 51 -5.90 0.05 -30.75
CA PRO A 51 -5.38 -1.28 -30.44
C PRO A 51 -6.52 -2.29 -30.36
N GLU A 52 -6.26 -3.53 -30.78
CA GLU A 52 -7.22 -4.61 -30.61
C GLU A 52 -7.37 -4.98 -29.12
N ILE A 53 -8.59 -5.34 -28.72
CA ILE A 53 -8.86 -5.86 -27.37
C ILE A 53 -8.27 -7.27 -27.29
N ALA A 54 -7.24 -7.45 -26.45
CA ALA A 54 -6.61 -8.76 -26.25
C ALA A 54 -7.52 -9.75 -25.51
N TRP A 55 -8.25 -9.28 -24.50
CA TRP A 55 -9.24 -10.04 -23.74
C TRP A 55 -10.11 -9.11 -22.89
N THR A 56 -11.27 -9.59 -22.47
CA THR A 56 -12.14 -8.97 -21.47
C THR A 56 -12.43 -9.96 -20.34
N PHE A 57 -12.66 -9.44 -19.14
CA PHE A 57 -13.15 -10.23 -18.00
C PHE A 57 -14.37 -9.53 -17.42
N GLU A 58 -15.48 -10.25 -17.33
CA GLU A 58 -16.75 -9.77 -16.76
C GLU A 58 -17.02 -10.47 -15.41
N GLY A 59 -17.87 -9.88 -14.59
CA GLY A 59 -18.27 -10.47 -13.30
C GLY A 59 -17.40 -10.09 -12.10
N LEU A 60 -16.71 -8.93 -12.15
CA LEU A 60 -16.01 -8.38 -10.98
C LEU A 60 -16.98 -7.89 -9.90
N GLY A 61 -18.21 -7.57 -10.27
CA GLY A 61 -19.17 -6.87 -9.40
C GLY A 61 -18.91 -5.37 -9.40
N GLU A 62 -19.26 -4.70 -8.30
CA GLU A 62 -19.19 -3.24 -8.16
C GLU A 62 -17.79 -2.79 -7.71
N GLY A 63 -17.22 -1.77 -8.36
CA GLY A 63 -15.94 -1.21 -7.94
C GLY A 63 -15.33 -0.19 -8.90
N TYR A 64 -14.27 0.45 -8.40
CA TYR A 64 -13.47 1.51 -9.02
C TYR A 64 -11.96 1.22 -8.94
N SER A 65 -11.59 0.03 -8.46
CA SER A 65 -10.21 -0.36 -8.22
C SER A 65 -9.40 -0.47 -9.51
N SER A 66 -8.14 -0.07 -9.45
CA SER A 66 -7.19 -0.32 -10.54
C SER A 66 -6.52 -1.69 -10.42
N PRO A 67 -6.22 -2.34 -11.55
CA PRO A 67 -5.53 -3.62 -11.53
C PRO A 67 -4.07 -3.46 -11.07
N THR A 68 -3.58 -4.46 -10.35
CA THR A 68 -2.18 -4.63 -9.97
C THR A 68 -1.61 -5.85 -10.66
N ILE A 69 -0.47 -5.73 -11.32
CA ILE A 69 0.20 -6.85 -11.99
C ILE A 69 1.41 -7.28 -11.15
N ALA A 70 1.42 -8.55 -10.73
CA ALA A 70 2.51 -9.14 -9.94
C ALA A 70 2.50 -10.66 -10.07
N ASN A 71 3.64 -11.32 -9.87
CA ASN A 71 3.75 -12.79 -9.82
C ASN A 71 3.10 -13.51 -11.01
N GLY A 72 3.12 -12.88 -12.20
CA GLY A 72 2.49 -13.42 -13.40
C GLY A 72 0.96 -13.33 -13.45
N MET A 73 0.33 -12.66 -12.50
CA MET A 73 -1.11 -12.51 -12.36
C MET A 73 -1.53 -11.03 -12.44
N VAL A 74 -2.83 -10.82 -12.73
CA VAL A 74 -3.53 -9.54 -12.66
C VAL A 74 -4.49 -9.62 -11.47
N PHE A 75 -4.27 -8.78 -10.46
CA PHE A 75 -5.12 -8.66 -9.29
C PHE A 75 -6.06 -7.47 -9.45
N VAL A 76 -7.35 -7.67 -9.20
CA VAL A 76 -8.36 -6.60 -9.22
C VAL A 76 -9.41 -6.89 -8.16
N THR A 77 -10.02 -5.86 -7.59
CA THR A 77 -11.06 -6.03 -6.57
C THR A 77 -12.43 -5.65 -7.09
N GLY A 78 -13.46 -6.30 -6.57
CA GLY A 78 -14.85 -5.91 -6.80
C GLY A 78 -15.75 -6.41 -5.68
N MET A 79 -16.99 -5.95 -5.68
CA MET A 79 -17.95 -6.19 -4.61
C MET A 79 -19.20 -6.91 -5.13
N GLU A 80 -19.65 -7.91 -4.38
CA GLU A 80 -20.94 -8.58 -4.62
C GLU A 80 -21.78 -8.49 -3.34
N GLY A 81 -22.93 -7.85 -3.43
CA GLY A 81 -23.72 -7.47 -2.25
C GLY A 81 -22.90 -6.54 -1.37
N GLU A 82 -22.64 -6.93 -0.12
CA GLU A 82 -21.83 -6.15 0.83
C GLU A 82 -20.43 -6.74 1.03
N THR A 83 -20.06 -7.78 0.26
CA THR A 83 -18.77 -8.46 0.39
C THR A 83 -17.83 -8.08 -0.74
N GLY A 84 -16.64 -7.64 -0.37
CA GLY A 84 -15.56 -7.39 -1.31
C GLY A 84 -14.68 -8.62 -1.54
N TYR A 85 -14.22 -8.76 -2.77
CA TYR A 85 -13.40 -9.86 -3.27
C TYR A 85 -12.14 -9.35 -3.96
N VAL A 86 -11.05 -10.09 -3.80
CA VAL A 86 -9.91 -10.03 -4.71
C VAL A 86 -10.10 -11.11 -5.79
N TYR A 87 -9.90 -10.73 -7.04
CA TYR A 87 -9.84 -11.62 -8.20
C TYR A 87 -8.40 -11.66 -8.68
N ALA A 88 -7.84 -12.86 -8.85
CA ALA A 88 -6.60 -13.06 -9.57
C ALA A 88 -6.88 -13.68 -10.92
N LEU A 89 -6.48 -12.97 -11.97
CA LEU A 89 -6.55 -13.42 -13.35
C LEU A 89 -5.15 -13.75 -13.84
N SER A 90 -5.06 -14.70 -14.77
CA SER A 90 -3.85 -14.89 -15.56
C SER A 90 -3.68 -13.75 -16.58
N LYS A 91 -2.51 -13.67 -17.22
CA LYS A 91 -2.20 -12.63 -18.22
C LYS A 91 -3.13 -12.60 -19.44
N ASN A 92 -3.87 -13.68 -19.69
CA ASN A 92 -4.85 -13.78 -20.78
C ASN A 92 -6.31 -13.63 -20.31
N GLY A 93 -6.52 -13.13 -19.08
CA GLY A 93 -7.85 -12.83 -18.55
C GLY A 93 -8.60 -14.01 -17.92
N LYS A 94 -8.04 -15.23 -17.93
CA LYS A 94 -8.68 -16.37 -17.25
C LYS A 94 -8.61 -16.20 -15.72
N LEU A 95 -9.75 -16.33 -15.05
CA LEU A 95 -9.84 -16.40 -13.59
C LEU A 95 -9.03 -17.58 -13.05
N LEU A 96 -8.10 -17.29 -12.15
CA LEU A 96 -7.31 -18.28 -11.42
C LEU A 96 -7.94 -18.57 -10.06
N TRP A 97 -8.25 -17.51 -9.32
CA TRP A 97 -8.96 -17.60 -8.04
C TRP A 97 -9.73 -16.32 -7.73
N LYS A 98 -10.72 -16.45 -6.84
CA LYS A 98 -11.51 -15.37 -6.25
C LYS A 98 -11.61 -15.62 -4.75
N ALA A 99 -11.26 -14.63 -3.93
CA ALA A 99 -11.27 -14.79 -2.47
C ALA A 99 -11.88 -13.57 -1.76
N PRO A 100 -12.77 -13.76 -0.77
CA PRO A 100 -13.39 -12.66 -0.03
C PRO A 100 -12.40 -12.04 0.96
N TYR A 101 -12.26 -10.71 0.93
CA TYR A 101 -11.51 -9.98 1.97
C TYR A 101 -12.40 -9.58 3.15
N GLY A 102 -13.70 -9.36 2.93
CA GLY A 102 -14.67 -9.04 3.98
C GLY A 102 -15.65 -7.95 3.57
N PRO A 103 -16.29 -7.27 4.54
CA PRO A 103 -17.22 -6.19 4.28
C PRO A 103 -16.59 -5.05 3.47
N GLU A 104 -17.35 -4.57 2.50
CA GLU A 104 -17.03 -3.45 1.62
C GLU A 104 -18.12 -2.38 1.71
N PHE A 105 -17.79 -1.15 1.34
CA PHE A 105 -18.69 -0.02 1.41
C PHE A 105 -19.84 -0.17 0.39
N ALA A 106 -21.04 -0.40 0.91
CA ALA A 106 -22.25 -0.67 0.11
C ALA A 106 -23.30 0.47 0.13
N SER A 107 -22.95 1.63 0.70
CA SER A 107 -23.83 2.81 0.70
C SER A 107 -23.64 3.65 -0.59
N SER A 108 -23.70 4.98 -0.51
CA SER A 108 -23.57 5.87 -1.68
C SER A 108 -22.21 5.72 -2.40
N TYR A 109 -22.24 5.45 -3.71
CA TYR A 109 -21.04 5.06 -4.49
C TYR A 109 -20.47 3.71 -4.03
N PRO A 110 -21.29 2.64 -4.08
CA PRO A 110 -20.91 1.32 -3.62
C PRO A 110 -19.75 0.75 -4.45
N GLY A 111 -18.96 -0.13 -3.84
CA GLY A 111 -17.96 -0.95 -4.54
C GLY A 111 -16.53 -0.81 -4.05
N ALA A 112 -15.72 -1.81 -4.41
CA ALA A 112 -14.31 -1.89 -4.06
C ALA A 112 -13.49 -0.78 -4.74
N ARG A 113 -12.62 -0.09 -4.00
CA ARG A 113 -11.96 1.14 -4.50
C ARG A 113 -10.46 1.22 -4.28
N SER A 114 -9.91 0.48 -3.34
CA SER A 114 -8.46 0.39 -3.15
C SER A 114 -7.86 -0.61 -4.15
N ALA A 115 -6.67 -0.33 -4.66
CA ALA A 115 -5.92 -1.32 -5.41
C ALA A 115 -5.23 -2.31 -4.46
N VAL A 116 -4.91 -3.49 -4.97
CA VAL A 116 -4.13 -4.48 -4.21
C VAL A 116 -2.65 -4.06 -4.21
N THR A 117 -1.99 -4.18 -3.07
CA THR A 117 -0.52 -4.12 -2.99
C THR A 117 0.02 -5.54 -2.87
N VAL A 118 0.85 -5.98 -3.81
CA VAL A 118 1.52 -7.29 -3.77
C VAL A 118 3.00 -7.09 -3.47
N ALA A 119 3.51 -7.76 -2.45
CA ALA A 119 4.93 -7.74 -2.11
C ALA A 119 5.39 -9.18 -1.87
N GLY A 120 6.22 -9.73 -2.76
CA GLY A 120 6.62 -11.14 -2.72
C GLY A 120 5.38 -12.03 -2.82
N ASP A 121 5.25 -13.01 -1.92
CA ASP A 121 4.14 -13.97 -1.93
C ASP A 121 2.89 -13.49 -1.18
N LEU A 122 2.89 -12.26 -0.68
CA LEU A 122 1.78 -11.68 0.09
C LEU A 122 1.14 -10.53 -0.67
N LEU A 123 -0.18 -10.43 -0.55
CA LEU A 123 -0.94 -9.28 -0.99
C LEU A 123 -1.69 -8.62 0.17
N TYR A 124 -1.92 -7.32 0.03
CA TYR A 124 -2.56 -6.47 1.02
C TYR A 124 -3.70 -5.68 0.38
N MET A 125 -4.82 -5.58 1.08
CA MET A 125 -6.00 -4.89 0.60
C MET A 125 -6.70 -4.18 1.77
N LEU A 126 -7.04 -2.90 1.60
CA LEU A 126 -7.88 -2.13 2.52
C LEU A 126 -9.30 -1.88 1.96
N SER A 127 -10.33 -2.40 2.63
CA SER A 127 -11.72 -2.15 2.24
C SER A 127 -12.18 -0.76 2.63
N GLY A 128 -13.25 -0.28 1.99
CA GLY A 128 -13.96 0.95 2.34
C GLY A 128 -14.58 0.95 3.73
N GLU A 129 -14.71 -0.21 4.36
CA GLU A 129 -15.12 -0.40 5.75
C GLU A 129 -13.92 -0.57 6.70
N GLY A 130 -12.71 -0.18 6.28
CA GLY A 130 -11.53 -0.18 7.14
C GLY A 130 -10.97 -1.57 7.45
N ARG A 131 -11.26 -2.59 6.62
CA ARG A 131 -10.68 -3.94 6.77
C ARG A 131 -9.37 -4.02 6.02
N LEU A 132 -8.24 -3.99 6.73
CA LEU A 132 -6.94 -4.30 6.16
C LEU A 132 -6.70 -5.81 6.25
N VAL A 133 -6.52 -6.47 5.11
CA VAL A 133 -6.21 -7.91 5.05
C VAL A 133 -4.84 -8.16 4.46
N CYS A 134 -4.20 -9.23 4.90
CA CYS A 134 -3.07 -9.87 4.25
C CYS A 134 -3.47 -11.26 3.79
N MET A 135 -3.15 -11.60 2.55
CA MET A 135 -3.50 -12.87 1.91
C MET A 135 -2.27 -13.41 1.16
N ILE A 136 -2.21 -14.72 0.95
CA ILE A 136 -1.23 -15.33 0.05
C ILE A 136 -1.62 -14.95 -1.38
N ALA A 137 -0.67 -14.42 -2.15
CA ALA A 137 -0.92 -13.95 -3.52
C ALA A 137 -1.22 -15.08 -4.50
N GLU A 138 -0.69 -16.29 -4.25
CA GLU A 138 -0.88 -17.45 -5.11
C GLU A 138 -2.30 -18.00 -5.10
N ASP A 139 -2.99 -18.01 -3.94
CA ASP A 139 -4.27 -18.71 -3.77
C ASP A 139 -5.37 -17.89 -3.05
N GLY A 140 -5.06 -16.68 -2.58
CA GLY A 140 -5.99 -15.84 -1.83
C GLY A 140 -6.25 -16.30 -0.39
N THR A 141 -5.46 -17.22 0.17
CA THR A 141 -5.61 -17.65 1.56
C THR A 141 -5.31 -16.49 2.52
N LYS A 142 -6.27 -16.13 3.37
CA LYS A 142 -6.11 -15.06 4.37
C LYS A 142 -5.10 -15.46 5.46
N LYS A 143 -4.11 -14.60 5.70
CA LYS A 143 -3.09 -14.76 6.75
C LYS A 143 -3.48 -14.02 8.02
N TRP A 144 -3.86 -12.75 7.89
CA TRP A 144 -4.33 -11.94 9.01
C TRP A 144 -5.25 -10.83 8.51
N SER A 145 -6.00 -10.24 9.45
CA SER A 145 -6.83 -9.05 9.18
C SER A 145 -6.84 -8.11 10.38
N LYS A 146 -6.92 -6.81 10.10
CA LYS A 146 -7.13 -5.75 11.09
C LYS A 146 -8.34 -4.91 10.74
N ASP A 147 -9.01 -4.41 11.77
CA ASP A 147 -10.13 -3.49 11.66
C ASP A 147 -9.63 -2.11 12.07
N LEU A 148 -9.44 -1.21 11.12
CA LEU A 148 -8.84 0.09 11.41
C LEU A 148 -9.69 0.95 12.34
N PHE A 149 -11.01 0.79 12.30
CA PHE A 149 -11.91 1.59 13.11
C PHE A 149 -11.94 1.09 14.55
N ARG A 150 -11.99 -0.24 14.73
CA ARG A 150 -12.00 -0.87 16.06
C ARG A 150 -10.62 -0.88 16.71
N ASP A 151 -9.59 -1.29 15.98
CA ASP A 151 -8.27 -1.59 16.54
C ASP A 151 -7.41 -0.32 16.69
N PHE A 152 -7.68 0.72 15.88
CA PHE A 152 -6.84 1.92 15.76
C PHE A 152 -7.64 3.22 15.79
N ASP A 153 -8.78 3.23 16.50
CA ASP A 153 -9.62 4.40 16.76
C ASP A 153 -9.99 5.26 15.54
N GLY A 154 -9.86 4.67 14.34
CA GLY A 154 -10.25 5.28 13.08
C GLY A 154 -11.75 5.34 12.93
N ARG A 155 -12.21 6.01 11.88
CA ARG A 155 -13.64 6.15 11.60
C ARG A 155 -13.88 6.08 10.10
N ASN A 156 -15.08 5.61 9.76
CA ASN A 156 -15.53 5.69 8.39
C ASN A 156 -15.60 7.16 7.94
N ILE A 157 -15.14 7.42 6.71
CA ILE A 157 -15.26 8.72 6.05
C ILE A 157 -16.52 8.74 5.17
N ARG A 158 -16.85 9.90 4.61
CA ARG A 158 -18.15 10.15 3.96
C ARG A 158 -18.60 9.07 2.96
N TRP A 159 -17.67 8.51 2.18
CA TRP A 159 -17.95 7.51 1.17
C TRP A 159 -17.06 6.28 1.34
N GLY A 160 -16.69 5.92 2.57
CA GLY A 160 -15.79 4.79 2.86
C GLY A 160 -14.32 5.10 2.60
N VAL A 161 -13.43 4.49 3.39
CA VAL A 161 -11.99 4.76 3.29
C VAL A 161 -11.41 4.23 1.98
N THR A 162 -10.33 4.82 1.51
CA THR A 162 -9.53 4.22 0.45
C THR A 162 -8.08 4.59 0.62
N GLU A 163 -7.24 3.57 0.55
CA GLU A 163 -5.80 3.70 0.61
C GLU A 163 -5.23 2.42 0.02
N THR A 164 -4.42 2.55 -1.04
CA THR A 164 -3.59 1.43 -1.48
C THR A 164 -2.37 1.42 -0.57
N VAL A 165 -2.32 0.50 0.39
CA VAL A 165 -1.29 0.50 1.42
C VAL A 165 0.12 0.37 0.85
N VAL A 166 1.09 0.99 1.52
CA VAL A 166 2.49 0.98 1.11
C VAL A 166 3.28 -0.02 1.94
N VAL A 167 4.13 -0.81 1.29
CA VAL A 167 5.02 -1.77 1.95
C VAL A 167 6.47 -1.30 1.81
N ASP A 168 7.24 -1.40 2.90
CA ASP A 168 8.69 -1.16 2.94
C ASP A 168 9.34 -2.14 3.93
N GLY A 169 10.14 -3.08 3.40
CA GLY A 169 10.70 -4.17 4.21
C GLY A 169 9.60 -4.94 4.93
N GLU A 170 9.66 -4.95 6.26
CA GLU A 170 8.70 -5.61 7.16
C GLU A 170 7.46 -4.76 7.48
N LYS A 171 7.39 -3.51 7.01
CA LYS A 171 6.31 -2.58 7.36
C LYS A 171 5.24 -2.53 6.28
N VAL A 172 3.97 -2.52 6.69
CA VAL A 172 2.85 -2.03 5.90
C VAL A 172 2.28 -0.78 6.57
N PHE A 173 2.25 0.33 5.83
CA PHE A 173 1.77 1.62 6.32
C PHE A 173 0.29 1.80 6.03
N CYS A 174 -0.42 2.40 6.99
CA CYS A 174 -1.84 2.68 6.86
C CYS A 174 -2.24 3.95 7.61
N THR A 175 -3.31 4.62 7.18
CA THR A 175 -3.83 5.87 7.74
C THR A 175 -5.26 5.68 8.30
N PRO A 176 -5.44 5.07 9.49
CA PRO A 176 -6.77 4.93 10.11
C PRO A 176 -7.48 6.26 10.37
N GLY A 177 -6.72 7.34 10.58
CA GLY A 177 -7.30 8.63 10.94
C GLY A 177 -7.84 8.69 12.37
N GLY A 178 -7.32 7.86 13.27
CA GLY A 178 -7.62 7.93 14.70
C GLY A 178 -6.99 9.15 15.36
N ALA A 179 -7.48 9.54 16.53
CA ALA A 179 -6.87 10.57 17.35
C ALA A 179 -5.55 10.07 17.97
N LYS A 180 -5.52 8.82 18.40
CA LYS A 180 -4.32 8.14 18.95
C LYS A 180 -3.52 7.47 17.85
N ASN A 181 -4.19 6.76 16.94
CA ASN A 181 -3.55 6.02 15.85
C ASN A 181 -3.93 6.62 14.49
N ASN A 182 -3.33 7.76 14.16
CA ASN A 182 -3.67 8.49 12.94
C ASN A 182 -3.00 7.88 11.71
N VAL A 183 -1.71 7.60 11.83
CA VAL A 183 -0.89 6.86 10.87
C VAL A 183 -0.17 5.77 11.63
N ILE A 184 -0.14 4.55 11.08
CA ILE A 184 0.46 3.38 11.72
C ILE A 184 1.38 2.65 10.74
N ALA A 185 2.32 1.90 11.29
CA ALA A 185 2.96 0.80 10.60
C ALA A 185 2.67 -0.51 11.32
N LEU A 186 2.26 -1.51 10.55
CA LEU A 186 2.12 -2.87 11.02
C LEU A 186 3.25 -3.74 10.48
N ASN A 187 3.61 -4.78 11.21
CA ASN A 187 4.41 -5.87 10.69
C ASN A 187 3.60 -6.55 9.60
N ARG A 188 4.14 -6.56 8.37
CA ARG A 188 3.43 -7.04 7.18
C ARG A 188 3.15 -8.55 7.22
N TYR A 189 3.86 -9.32 8.05
CA TYR A 189 3.73 -10.77 8.16
C TYR A 189 2.74 -11.17 9.25
N SER A 190 2.74 -10.49 10.40
CA SER A 190 1.87 -10.82 11.55
C SER A 190 0.67 -9.89 11.73
N GLY A 191 0.72 -8.68 11.15
CA GLY A 191 -0.24 -7.61 11.39
C GLY A 191 -0.05 -6.90 12.74
N GLU A 192 1.01 -7.20 13.49
CA GLU A 192 1.29 -6.55 14.78
C GLU A 192 1.65 -5.07 14.60
N LEU A 193 1.27 -4.23 15.56
CA LEU A 193 1.61 -2.81 15.53
C LEU A 193 3.11 -2.62 15.79
N LEU A 194 3.82 -1.98 14.85
CA LEU A 194 5.23 -1.62 15.02
C LEU A 194 5.38 -0.22 15.59
N TRP A 195 4.65 0.73 15.02
CA TRP A 195 4.59 2.10 15.53
C TRP A 195 3.25 2.73 15.19
N SER A 196 2.90 3.75 15.96
CA SER A 196 1.72 4.59 15.78
C SER A 196 2.07 6.06 15.97
N SER A 197 1.60 6.90 15.07
CA SER A 197 1.70 8.35 15.18
C SER A 197 0.33 8.94 15.52
N PRO A 198 0.22 9.75 16.58
CA PRO A 198 -0.96 10.57 16.78
C PRO A 198 -1.04 11.64 15.69
N GLY A 199 -2.26 11.99 15.32
CA GLY A 199 -2.56 13.07 14.40
C GLY A 199 -3.06 14.29 15.15
N LYS A 200 -3.54 15.30 14.42
CA LYS A 200 -4.19 16.48 15.02
C LYS A 200 -5.68 16.24 15.34
N GLY A 201 -6.06 15.01 15.69
CA GLY A 201 -7.46 14.60 15.82
C GLY A 201 -8.22 14.55 14.50
N ASP A 202 -7.48 14.53 13.39
CA ASP A 202 -8.01 14.57 12.03
C ASP A 202 -8.42 13.17 11.56
N ILE A 203 -9.51 13.06 10.80
CA ILE A 203 -9.94 11.77 10.23
C ILE A 203 -9.14 11.42 8.98
N SER A 204 -9.23 10.18 8.54
CA SER A 204 -8.57 9.71 7.32
C SER A 204 -9.06 10.49 6.09
N ALA A 205 -8.33 10.38 4.98
CA ALA A 205 -8.74 10.88 3.68
C ALA A 205 -8.45 9.83 2.60
N TYR A 206 -8.90 10.09 1.38
CA TYR A 206 -8.70 9.23 0.22
C TYR A 206 -7.26 9.33 -0.27
N CYS A 207 -6.27 8.79 0.41
CA CYS A 207 -4.86 9.00 0.05
C CYS A 207 -4.07 7.70 0.12
N THR A 208 -3.41 7.36 -0.99
CA THR A 208 -2.32 6.38 -0.98
C THR A 208 -1.04 7.10 -0.56
N PRO A 209 -0.36 6.70 0.53
CA PRO A 209 0.87 7.36 0.95
C PRO A 209 1.98 7.29 -0.10
N LEU A 210 2.85 8.30 -0.10
CA LEU A 210 4.10 8.30 -0.83
C LEU A 210 5.24 7.97 0.13
N LEU A 211 6.04 6.96 -0.20
CA LEU A 211 7.29 6.67 0.48
C LEU A 211 8.46 7.28 -0.30
N ILE A 212 9.18 8.21 0.33
CA ILE A 212 10.35 8.88 -0.24
C ILE A 212 11.60 8.32 0.44
N LYS A 213 12.50 7.72 -0.34
CA LYS A 213 13.80 7.22 0.14
C LYS A 213 14.88 8.26 -0.11
N LEU A 214 15.33 8.95 0.95
CA LEU A 214 16.46 9.89 0.93
C LEU A 214 17.73 9.19 1.45
N PRO A 215 18.94 9.68 1.13
CA PRO A 215 20.19 9.02 1.53
C PRO A 215 20.35 8.71 3.02
N GLY A 216 19.70 9.47 3.91
CA GLY A 216 19.78 9.28 5.36
C GLY A 216 18.44 9.10 6.07
N ARG A 217 17.32 9.00 5.33
CA ARG A 217 15.97 8.94 5.92
C ARG A 217 14.93 8.46 4.92
N LYS A 218 13.96 7.67 5.39
CA LYS A 218 12.72 7.41 4.66
C LYS A 218 11.60 8.31 5.19
N LEU A 219 10.90 9.00 4.30
CA LEU A 219 9.74 9.81 4.63
C LEU A 219 8.47 9.12 4.15
N LEU A 220 7.49 8.98 5.02
CA LEU A 220 6.12 8.62 4.64
C LEU A 220 5.30 9.90 4.56
N VAL A 221 4.84 10.25 3.37
CA VAL A 221 3.98 11.42 3.13
C VAL A 221 2.56 10.92 2.85
N THR A 222 1.59 11.36 3.63
CA THR A 222 0.17 11.03 3.46
C THR A 222 -0.69 12.26 3.69
N MET A 223 -2.01 12.13 3.47
CA MET A 223 -2.97 13.20 3.75
C MET A 223 -4.10 12.66 4.63
N THR A 224 -4.50 13.46 5.61
CA THR A 224 -5.75 13.34 6.37
C THR A 224 -6.71 14.41 5.90
N ALA A 225 -7.95 14.41 6.39
CA ALA A 225 -9.01 15.31 5.94
C ALA A 225 -8.60 16.79 5.85
N ASN A 226 -7.76 17.27 6.76
CA ASN A 226 -7.36 18.67 6.87
C ASN A 226 -5.83 18.91 6.82
N ASN A 227 -5.00 17.88 6.62
CA ASN A 227 -3.55 18.03 6.69
C ASN A 227 -2.80 17.13 5.70
N ILE A 228 -1.71 17.65 5.15
CA ILE A 228 -0.60 16.84 4.61
C ILE A 228 0.34 16.53 5.77
N LEU A 229 0.75 15.28 5.89
CA LEU A 229 1.63 14.79 6.95
C LEU A 229 2.92 14.24 6.35
N GLY A 230 4.06 14.61 6.93
CA GLY A 230 5.35 14.00 6.63
C GLY A 230 5.92 13.35 7.88
N LEU A 231 6.06 12.03 7.84
CA LEU A 231 6.52 11.22 8.96
C LEU A 231 7.86 10.58 8.63
N ASP A 232 8.66 10.32 9.66
CA ASP A 232 9.76 9.38 9.59
C ASP A 232 9.20 7.96 9.45
N ALA A 233 9.49 7.27 8.34
CA ALA A 233 8.85 5.99 8.04
C ALA A 233 9.30 4.84 8.97
N ASP A 234 10.47 4.98 9.61
CA ASP A 234 11.01 3.96 10.49
C ASP A 234 10.45 4.06 11.91
N SER A 235 10.31 5.28 12.43
CA SER A 235 9.86 5.52 13.81
C SER A 235 8.40 5.96 13.94
N GLY A 236 7.77 6.39 12.84
CA GLY A 236 6.45 7.03 12.88
C GLY A 236 6.46 8.45 13.43
N LYS A 237 7.64 9.04 13.72
CA LYS A 237 7.71 10.40 14.23
C LYS A 237 7.18 11.39 13.18
N LEU A 238 6.15 12.16 13.52
CA LEU A 238 5.73 13.32 12.72
C LEU A 238 6.87 14.34 12.64
N LEU A 239 7.34 14.63 11.43
CA LEU A 239 8.44 15.56 11.18
C LEU A 239 7.91 16.95 10.81
N TRP A 240 6.83 16.97 10.03
CA TRP A 240 6.15 18.20 9.65
C TRP A 240 4.69 17.89 9.29
N SER A 241 3.87 18.94 9.30
CA SER A 241 2.49 18.91 8.84
C SER A 241 2.16 20.22 8.14
N HIS A 242 1.32 20.18 7.12
CA HIS A 242 0.82 21.37 6.43
C HIS A 242 -0.72 21.32 6.37
N PRO A 243 -1.44 22.37 6.83
CA PRO A 243 -2.89 22.42 6.68
C PRO A 243 -3.28 22.38 5.20
N GLN A 244 -4.21 21.50 4.85
CA GLN A 244 -4.73 21.34 3.49
C GLN A 244 -6.20 20.94 3.60
N THR A 245 -7.10 21.89 3.37
CA THR A 245 -8.54 21.67 3.48
C THR A 245 -9.21 21.81 2.11
N ASN A 246 -10.33 21.12 1.93
CA ASN A 246 -11.23 21.32 0.80
C ASN A 246 -12.68 21.11 1.25
N GLN A 247 -13.64 21.41 0.37
CA GLN A 247 -15.06 21.36 0.68
C GLN A 247 -15.56 20.00 1.20
N TYR A 248 -14.92 18.91 0.80
CA TYR A 248 -15.39 17.54 1.06
C TYR A 248 -14.43 16.71 1.90
N SER A 249 -13.35 17.28 2.39
CA SER A 249 -12.26 16.58 3.08
C SER A 249 -11.70 15.39 2.28
N VAL A 250 -11.70 15.50 0.95
CA VAL A 250 -11.32 14.42 0.02
C VAL A 250 -10.02 14.77 -0.69
N HIS A 251 -8.99 13.95 -0.49
CA HIS A 251 -7.66 14.17 -1.09
C HIS A 251 -7.26 13.02 -2.01
N ALA A 252 -8.09 12.71 -3.02
CA ALA A 252 -8.03 11.52 -3.90
C ALA A 252 -6.80 11.44 -4.84
N ASN A 253 -5.64 11.96 -4.43
CA ASN A 253 -4.40 11.98 -5.18
C ASN A 253 -3.23 11.52 -4.32
N THR A 254 -2.37 10.67 -4.89
CA THR A 254 -1.09 10.31 -4.29
C THR A 254 -0.14 11.53 -4.35
N PRO A 255 0.52 11.92 -3.23
CA PRO A 255 1.59 12.91 -3.28
C PRO A 255 2.67 12.52 -4.29
N ILE A 256 3.32 13.50 -4.91
CA ILE A 256 4.44 13.28 -5.84
C ILE A 256 5.70 13.91 -5.25
N TYR A 257 6.85 13.26 -5.40
CA TYR A 257 8.14 13.81 -5.03
C TYR A 257 9.07 13.85 -6.23
N GLN A 258 9.64 15.02 -6.51
CA GLN A 258 10.62 15.21 -7.56
C GLN A 258 11.55 16.37 -7.22
N ASN A 259 12.86 16.19 -7.45
CA ASN A 259 13.87 17.24 -7.30
C ASN A 259 13.83 18.00 -5.95
N GLY A 260 13.59 17.28 -4.84
CA GLY A 260 13.53 17.88 -3.52
C GLY A 260 12.19 18.51 -3.14
N ALA A 261 11.21 18.55 -4.06
CA ALA A 261 9.88 19.10 -3.81
C ALA A 261 8.83 17.99 -3.66
N VAL A 262 7.90 18.19 -2.73
CA VAL A 262 6.67 17.41 -2.61
C VAL A 262 5.53 18.21 -3.21
N PHE A 263 4.80 17.61 -4.14
CA PHE A 263 3.60 18.18 -4.75
C PHE A 263 2.37 17.41 -4.26
N CYS A 264 1.43 18.14 -3.65
CA CYS A 264 0.14 17.63 -3.19
C CYS A 264 -0.95 18.52 -3.77
N PHE A 265 -2.09 17.94 -4.13
CA PHE A 265 -3.21 18.68 -4.70
C PHE A 265 -4.53 18.01 -4.32
N SER A 266 -5.56 18.83 -4.14
CA SER A 266 -6.95 18.39 -3.99
C SER A 266 -7.64 18.50 -5.34
N GLY A 267 -8.41 17.48 -5.70
CA GLY A 267 -9.46 17.60 -6.72
C GLY A 267 -10.70 18.28 -6.16
#